data_AF-A0A5B0TKN1-F1
#
_entry.id   AF-A0A5B0TKN1-F1
#
_cell.length_a   1.000
_cell.length_b   1.000
_cell.length_c   1.000
_cell.angle_alpha   90.00
_cell.angle_beta   90.00
_cell.angle_gamma   90.00
#
_symmetry.space_group_name_H-M   'P 1'
#
loop_
_entity.id
_entity.type
_entity.pdbx_description
1 polymer ?
#
loop_
_entity_poly.entity_id
_entity_poly.type
_entity_poly.pdbx_seq_one_letter_code
_entity_poly.pdbx_strand_id
1 'polypeptide(L)'
;MSLYKQEFGQNFDLGFDLKNPPYLIDKSWHNDQCPSFYFKVGEQYYVLWVDYTDIEQREEETRRYVIVEATNEGANEEPEIYGATGEIVFECENYKRLHNFLQHTFR
;
A
#
# COMPACT_ATOMS: atom_id res chain seq x y z
N MET A 1 8.85 -13.85 -13.59
CA MET A 1 8.10 -12.58 -13.63
C MET A 1 7.68 -12.24 -12.21
N SER A 2 7.63 -10.96 -11.83
CA SER A 2 7.16 -10.55 -10.50
C SER A 2 5.65 -10.81 -10.37
N LEU A 3 5.19 -11.20 -9.17
CA LEU A 3 3.78 -11.48 -8.85
C LEU A 3 2.85 -10.39 -9.41
N TYR A 4 3.13 -9.12 -9.10
CA TYR A 4 2.26 -8.02 -9.55
C TYR A 4 2.19 -7.83 -11.06
N LYS A 5 3.18 -8.27 -11.83
CA LYS A 5 3.09 -8.18 -13.30
C LYS A 5 2.19 -9.26 -13.89
N GLN A 6 2.00 -10.35 -13.16
CA GLN A 6 1.06 -11.41 -13.54
C GLN A 6 -0.37 -10.99 -13.18
N GLU A 7 -0.55 -10.39 -11.99
CA GLU A 7 -1.85 -10.00 -11.47
C GLU A 7 -2.38 -8.67 -12.04
N PHE A 8 -1.53 -7.63 -12.13
CA PHE A 8 -1.91 -6.26 -12.50
C PHE A 8 -1.38 -5.86 -13.89
N GLY A 9 -0.89 -6.83 -14.67
CA GLY A 9 -0.42 -6.64 -16.04
C GLY A 9 1.08 -6.34 -16.18
N GLN A 10 1.64 -6.65 -17.36
CA GLN A 10 3.09 -6.66 -17.59
C GLN A 10 3.78 -5.29 -17.41
N ASN A 11 3.01 -4.22 -17.59
CA ASN A 11 3.47 -2.84 -17.46
C ASN A 11 3.32 -2.28 -16.05
N PHE A 12 2.74 -3.03 -15.12
CA PHE A 12 2.61 -2.59 -13.74
C PHE A 12 3.98 -2.43 -13.07
N ASP A 13 4.09 -1.36 -12.29
CA ASP A 13 5.29 -0.99 -11.54
C ASP A 13 4.89 -0.46 -10.16
N LEU A 14 5.39 -1.08 -9.11
CA LEU A 14 5.25 -0.57 -7.74
C LEU A 14 6.02 0.75 -7.54
N GLY A 15 7.07 0.98 -8.31
CA GLY A 15 7.99 2.10 -8.15
C GLY A 15 9.00 1.90 -7.01
N PHE A 16 9.03 0.72 -6.39
CA PHE A 16 10.01 0.31 -5.39
C PHE A 16 10.19 -1.21 -5.35
N ASP A 17 11.28 -1.67 -4.73
CA ASP A 17 11.54 -3.10 -4.48
C ASP A 17 10.88 -3.49 -3.15
N LEU A 18 10.13 -4.60 -3.10
CA LEU A 18 9.52 -5.12 -1.87
C LEU A 18 10.52 -5.36 -0.74
N LYS A 19 11.80 -5.56 -1.06
CA LYS A 19 12.87 -5.64 -0.05
C LYS A 19 13.06 -4.32 0.71
N ASN A 20 12.55 -3.21 0.18
CA ASN A 20 12.69 -1.84 0.68
C ASN A 20 11.34 -1.10 0.60
N PRO A 21 10.51 -1.08 1.65
CA PRO A 21 10.82 -1.32 3.06
C PRO A 21 10.44 -2.73 3.57
N PRO A 22 11.27 -3.38 4.42
CA PRO A 22 11.04 -4.78 4.83
C PRO A 22 9.86 -4.99 5.80
N TYR A 23 9.28 -3.92 6.33
CA TYR A 23 8.13 -3.96 7.26
C TYR A 23 6.79 -3.80 6.55
N LEU A 24 6.77 -3.56 5.23
CA LEU A 24 5.54 -3.62 4.46
C LEU A 24 5.18 -5.09 4.23
N ILE A 25 4.04 -5.50 4.77
CA ILE A 25 3.53 -6.86 4.61
C ILE A 25 2.49 -6.83 3.49
N ASP A 26 2.76 -7.61 2.46
CA ASP A 26 1.85 -7.77 1.32
C ASP A 26 0.51 -8.36 1.79
N LYS A 27 -0.57 -7.68 1.45
CA LYS A 27 -1.95 -8.15 1.64
C LYS A 27 -2.79 -7.99 0.37
N SER A 28 -2.14 -7.87 -0.79
CA SER A 28 -2.80 -7.82 -2.09
C SER A 28 -3.62 -9.09 -2.32
N TRP A 29 -4.86 -8.90 -2.73
CA TRP A 29 -5.75 -9.99 -3.14
C TRP A 29 -5.98 -9.95 -4.65
N HIS A 30 -6.23 -11.11 -5.28
CA HIS A 30 -6.34 -11.23 -6.75
C HIS A 30 -7.43 -10.35 -7.38
N ASN A 31 -8.39 -9.87 -6.60
CA ASN A 31 -9.48 -9.01 -7.07
C ASN A 31 -9.37 -7.57 -6.56
N ASP A 32 -8.25 -7.20 -5.91
CA ASP A 32 -8.03 -5.82 -5.52
C ASP A 32 -7.78 -4.97 -6.78
N GLN A 33 -8.24 -3.72 -6.77
CA GLN A 33 -8.02 -2.77 -7.87
C GLN A 33 -6.52 -2.45 -8.05
N CYS A 34 -5.78 -2.43 -6.94
CA CYS A 34 -4.35 -2.20 -6.92
C CYS A 34 -3.68 -2.94 -5.75
N PRO A 35 -2.34 -3.13 -5.79
CA PRO A 35 -1.63 -3.72 -4.69
C PRO A 35 -1.78 -2.97 -3.36
N SER A 36 -1.79 -3.71 -2.26
CA SER A 36 -1.92 -3.15 -0.92
C SER A 36 -1.00 -3.83 0.08
N PHE A 37 -0.45 -3.03 0.98
CA PHE A 37 0.50 -3.46 2.00
C PHE A 37 0.09 -2.91 3.35
N TYR A 38 0.08 -3.73 4.38
CA TYR A 38 -0.13 -3.22 5.74
C TYR A 38 1.17 -3.12 6.52
N PHE A 39 1.16 -2.25 7.52
CA PHE A 39 2.22 -2.10 8.50
C PHE A 39 1.65 -1.53 9.80
N LYS A 40 2.41 -1.66 10.89
CA LYS A 40 2.01 -1.21 12.23
C LYS A 40 3.00 -0.18 12.76
N VAL A 41 2.51 0.86 13.41
CA VAL A 41 3.32 1.86 14.11
C VAL A 41 2.75 2.05 15.51
N GLY A 42 3.51 1.64 16.53
CA GLY A 42 2.97 1.51 17.88
C GLY A 42 1.81 0.51 17.90
N GLU A 43 0.61 0.99 18.29
CA GLU A 43 -0.62 0.19 18.30
C GLU A 43 -1.51 0.37 17.06
N GLN A 44 -1.20 1.34 16.20
CA GLN A 44 -2.02 1.68 15.04
C GLN A 44 -1.57 0.92 13.78
N TYR A 45 -2.53 0.37 13.03
CA TYR A 45 -2.29 -0.23 11.72
C TYR A 45 -2.57 0.78 10.61
N TYR A 46 -1.88 0.58 9.49
CA TYR A 46 -2.02 1.37 8.28
C TYR A 46 -2.02 0.45 7.07
N VAL A 47 -2.67 0.89 5.99
CA VAL A 47 -2.56 0.27 4.67
C VAL A 47 -2.00 1.28 3.68
N LEU A 48 -0.97 0.88 2.94
CA LEU A 48 -0.49 1.54 1.74
C LEU A 48 -1.14 0.89 0.52
N TRP A 49 -1.84 1.68 -0.27
CA TRP A 49 -2.34 1.34 -1.60
C TRP A 49 -1.36 1.88 -2.66
N VAL A 50 -1.08 1.07 -3.68
CA VAL A 50 -0.13 1.41 -4.76
C VAL A 50 -0.82 1.28 -6.11
N ASP A 51 -1.37 2.37 -6.60
CA ASP A 51 -2.07 2.44 -7.86
C ASP A 51 -1.12 2.49 -9.08
N TYR A 52 -1.70 2.45 -10.28
CA TYR A 52 -0.97 2.52 -11.54
C TYR A 52 -0.24 3.86 -11.69
N THR A 53 0.94 3.81 -12.33
CA THR A 53 1.68 5.04 -12.70
C THR A 53 0.88 5.89 -13.68
N ASP A 54 0.18 5.23 -14.59
CA ASP A 54 -0.69 5.84 -15.57
C ASP A 54 -2.07 6.09 -14.97
N ILE A 55 -2.54 7.33 -15.04
CA ILE A 55 -3.82 7.76 -14.46
C ILE A 55 -4.99 7.10 -15.20
N GLU A 56 -4.87 6.85 -16.51
CA GLU A 56 -5.95 6.25 -17.31
C GLU A 56 -6.23 4.79 -16.96
N GLN A 57 -5.31 4.14 -16.24
CA GLN A 57 -5.45 2.76 -15.77
C GLN A 57 -5.98 2.67 -14.33
N ARG A 58 -6.14 3.80 -13.63
CA ARG A 58 -6.66 3.82 -12.26
C ARG A 58 -8.18 3.70 -12.29
N GLU A 59 -8.73 2.88 -11.40
CA GLU A 59 -10.19 2.76 -11.25
C GLU A 59 -10.79 3.96 -10.49
N GLU A 60 -10.00 4.58 -9.61
CA GLU A 60 -10.40 5.76 -8.85
C GLU A 60 -9.49 6.96 -9.14
N GLU A 61 -10.00 8.18 -8.97
CA GLU A 61 -9.23 9.43 -9.11
C GLU A 61 -8.35 9.70 -7.87
N THR A 62 -7.61 8.68 -7.41
CA THR A 62 -6.70 8.79 -6.27
C THR A 62 -5.25 9.03 -6.72
N ARG A 63 -4.38 9.36 -5.76
CA ARG A 63 -2.93 9.44 -5.97
C ARG A 63 -2.33 8.04 -6.07
N ARG A 64 -1.19 7.91 -6.75
CA ARG A 64 -0.49 6.61 -6.89
C ARG A 64 -0.25 5.91 -5.56
N TYR A 65 0.19 6.65 -4.54
CA TYR A 65 0.47 6.10 -3.23
C TYR A 65 -0.48 6.74 -2.23
N VAL A 66 -1.30 5.93 -1.58
CA VAL A 66 -2.23 6.39 -0.53
C VAL A 66 -2.01 5.55 0.71
N ILE A 67 -1.78 6.20 1.85
CA ILE A 67 -1.73 5.57 3.16
C ILE A 67 -3.00 5.97 3.91
N VAL A 68 -3.70 4.97 4.42
CA VAL A 68 -4.88 5.12 5.25
C VAL A 68 -4.66 4.46 6.60
N GLU A 69 -5.34 4.95 7.62
CA GLU A 69 -5.50 4.19 8.87
C GLU A 69 -6.24 2.87 8.60
N ALA A 70 -5.95 1.88 9.43
CA ALA A 70 -6.53 0.55 9.29
C ALA A 70 -6.85 -0.06 10.65
N THR A 71 -7.86 -0.92 10.66
CA THR A 71 -8.28 -1.66 11.84
C THR A 71 -7.89 -3.12 11.67
N ASN A 72 -7.37 -3.73 12.73
CA ASN A 72 -7.24 -5.19 12.81
C ASN A 72 -8.53 -5.76 13.42
N GLU A 73 -9.30 -6.52 12.62
CA GLU A 73 -10.46 -7.26 13.11
C GLU A 73 -10.13 -8.73 13.47
N GLY A 74 -8.90 -9.15 13.17
CA GLY A 74 -8.38 -10.48 13.46
C GLY A 74 -7.61 -10.55 14.79
N ALA A 75 -6.84 -11.63 14.94
CA ALA A 75 -5.94 -11.80 16.07
C ALA A 75 -4.63 -11.04 15.87
N ASN A 76 -3.80 -10.94 16.91
CA ASN A 76 -2.47 -10.35 16.76
C ASN A 76 -1.52 -11.29 16.01
N GLU A 77 -1.73 -12.60 16.15
CA GLU A 77 -0.96 -13.66 15.50
C GLU A 77 -1.37 -13.85 14.03
N GLU A 78 -2.66 -13.61 13.73
CA GLU A 78 -3.26 -13.72 12.40
C GLU A 78 -4.11 -12.46 12.14
N PRO A 79 -3.46 -11.34 11.77
CA PRO A 79 -4.14 -10.06 11.60
C PRO A 79 -5.02 -10.04 10.35
N GLU A 80 -6.22 -9.48 10.51
CA GLU A 80 -7.16 -9.20 9.42
C GLU A 80 -7.29 -7.68 9.29
N ILE A 81 -6.48 -7.08 8.42
CA ILE A 81 -6.32 -5.62 8.32
C ILE A 81 -7.27 -5.04 7.27
N TYR A 82 -8.15 -4.14 7.70
CA TYR A 82 -9.10 -3.42 6.86
C TYR A 82 -8.78 -1.93 6.86
N GLY A 83 -8.50 -1.38 5.67
CA GLY A 83 -8.17 0.04 5.46
C GLY A 83 -9.12 0.80 4.53
N ALA A 84 -10.17 0.16 4.00
CA ALA A 84 -11.02 0.77 2.98
C ALA A 84 -11.83 1.99 3.47
N THR A 85 -12.04 2.11 4.79
CA THR A 85 -12.83 3.19 5.41
C THR A 85 -12.02 4.08 6.35
N GLY A 86 -10.70 3.89 6.40
CA GLY A 86 -9.82 4.66 7.27
C GLY A 86 -9.57 6.08 6.77
N GLU A 87 -9.09 6.95 7.66
CA GLU A 87 -8.66 8.31 7.28
C GLU A 87 -7.39 8.24 6.42
N ILE A 88 -7.35 9.02 5.33
CA ILE A 88 -6.14 9.19 4.52
C ILE A 88 -5.13 10.03 5.32
N VAL A 89 -4.03 9.40 5.72
CA VAL A 89 -2.95 10.06 6.47
C VAL A 89 -1.86 10.62 5.56
N PHE A 90 -1.74 10.09 4.34
CA PHE A 90 -0.75 10.54 3.37
C PHE A 90 -1.13 10.12 1.96
N GLU A 91 -0.86 10.99 0.99
CA GLU A 91 -0.98 10.64 -0.42
C GLU A 91 0.06 11.37 -1.28
N CYS A 92 0.60 10.69 -2.30
CA CYS A 92 1.52 11.30 -3.26
C CYS A 92 1.66 10.49 -4.56
N GLU A 93 2.26 11.10 -5.59
CA GLU A 93 2.57 10.41 -6.85
C GLU A 93 3.98 9.81 -6.90
N ASN A 94 4.85 10.19 -5.96
CA ASN A 94 6.30 9.99 -6.10
C ASN A 94 6.87 9.15 -4.95
N TYR A 95 7.54 8.05 -5.30
CA TYR A 95 8.14 7.14 -4.32
C TYR A 95 9.12 7.82 -3.37
N LYS A 96 9.91 8.82 -3.80
CA LYS A 96 10.83 9.54 -2.91
C LYS A 96 10.08 10.25 -1.77
N ARG A 97 8.89 10.79 -2.04
CA ARG A 97 8.06 11.40 -1.01
C ARG A 97 7.47 10.35 -0.08
N LEU A 98 6.94 9.25 -0.63
CA LEU A 98 6.47 8.11 0.16
C LEU A 98 7.59 7.58 1.08
N HIS A 99 8.77 7.32 0.53
CA HIS A 99 9.93 6.82 1.25
C HIS A 99 10.33 7.74 2.41
N ASN A 100 10.43 9.06 2.15
CA ASN A 100 10.73 10.03 3.19
C ASN A 100 9.66 10.04 4.28
N PHE A 101 8.37 9.99 3.92
CA PHE A 101 7.28 9.95 4.88
C PHE A 101 7.37 8.69 5.76
N LEU A 102 7.55 7.53 5.15
CA LEU A 102 7.70 6.26 5.84
C LEU A 102 8.93 6.21 6.77
N GLN A 103 10.03 6.88 6.44
CA GLN A 103 11.24 6.91 7.27
C GLN A 103 11.24 7.92 8.41
N HIS A 104 10.49 9.01 8.28
CA HIS A 104 10.59 10.15 9.21
C HIS A 104 9.33 10.37 10.05
N THR A 105 8.16 9.95 9.59
CA THR A 105 6.89 10.18 10.31
C THR A 105 6.58 9.06 11.31
N PHE A 106 6.98 7.83 11.00
CA PHE A 106 6.59 6.63 11.75
C PHE A 106 7.73 6.00 12.57
N ARG A 107 8.75 6.78 12.93
CA ARG A 107 9.87 6.34 13.78
C ARG A 107 9.67 6.68 15.24
#